data_AF-W5KD16-F1
#
_entry.id   AF-W5KD16-F1
#
_cell.length_a   1.000
_cell.length_b   1.000
_cell.length_c   1.000
_cell.angle_alpha   90.00
_cell.angle_beta   90.00
_cell.angle_gamma   90.00
#
_symmetry.space_group_name_H-M   'P 1'
#
loop_
_entity.id
_entity.type
_entity.pdbx_description
1 polymer ?
#
loop_
_entity_poly.entity_id
_entity_poly.type
_entity_poly.pdbx_seq_one_letter_code
_entity_poly.pdbx_strand_id
1 'polypeptide(L)'
;MPHPCHPRTQENRNMPAGSHTHNPEPPQYVSQMFIRQWVKMSALLLLCVWTVAPFCFCEKARERTARQRDADFTEKYNSCLQGPPGMQGRDGNPGINGIPGTPGIPGRDGMKGEKGECVTERFEEPWKPNFKQCAWSSLNYGIDLGKIAECTFTKLKSDSALRVLFSGSLRLKCKSACCQRWYFTFNGAECSGPLPIESIIYLDQGSPELNSTINIHRTSTVEGLCEGVTAGLVDVGIWVGTCADYPRGDASTGWNSVSRVIIEELPK
;
A
#
# COMPACT_ATOMS: atom_id res chain seq x y z
N MET A 1 20.92 24.08 68.21
CA MET A 1 20.63 25.53 68.37
C MET A 1 20.16 26.05 67.02
N PRO A 2 18.94 26.62 66.93
CA PRO A 2 18.39 27.13 65.67
C PRO A 2 18.48 28.67 65.55
N HIS A 3 18.05 29.17 64.38
CA HIS A 3 17.83 30.57 63.95
C HIS A 3 19.03 31.33 63.36
N PRO A 4 18.79 32.36 62.49
CA PRO A 4 17.50 32.83 61.95
C PRO A 4 17.41 32.86 60.40
N CYS A 5 16.18 32.74 59.87
CA CYS A 5 15.81 33.32 58.58
C CYS A 5 15.37 34.77 58.79
N HIS A 6 15.64 35.65 57.82
CA HIS A 6 15.04 36.99 57.76
C HIS A 6 14.64 37.40 56.33
N PRO A 7 13.65 38.31 56.17
CA PRO A 7 12.79 38.33 54.99
C PRO A 7 13.11 39.46 53.99
N ARG A 8 12.59 39.33 52.76
CA ARG A 8 12.26 40.44 51.84
C ARG A 8 10.89 40.17 51.22
N THR A 9 9.86 40.82 51.72
CA THR A 9 9.26 42.06 51.18
C THR A 9 8.58 41.88 49.83
N GLN A 10 7.25 42.01 49.82
CA GLN A 10 6.46 42.25 48.62
C GLN A 10 6.85 43.59 48.00
N GLU A 11 6.92 43.66 46.68
CA GLU A 11 6.76 44.92 45.95
C GLU A 11 5.93 44.70 44.68
N ASN A 12 5.34 45.77 44.16
CA ASN A 12 4.05 45.70 43.47
C ASN A 12 4.10 45.24 42.01
N ARG A 13 3.02 44.55 41.61
CA ARG A 13 2.67 44.34 40.21
C ARG A 13 2.26 45.67 39.58
N ASN A 14 3.12 46.26 38.76
CA ASN A 14 2.73 47.28 37.78
C ASN A 14 2.47 46.60 36.42
N MET A 15 1.21 46.56 36.01
CA MET A 15 0.82 46.28 34.62
C MET A 15 1.02 47.54 33.76
N PRO A 16 1.51 47.43 32.52
CA PRO A 16 1.16 48.35 31.44
C PRO A 16 -0.08 47.83 30.71
N ALA A 17 -0.99 48.73 30.36
CA ALA A 17 -2.21 48.40 29.62
C ALA A 17 -2.08 48.74 28.13
N GLY A 18 -2.59 47.84 27.27
CA GLY A 18 -3.41 48.19 26.11
C GLY A 18 -2.73 48.67 24.81
N SER A 19 -3.19 48.06 23.70
CA SER A 19 -3.06 48.50 22.29
C SER A 19 -1.64 48.42 21.66
N HIS A 20 -1.45 48.10 20.38
CA HIS A 20 -2.40 47.91 19.27
C HIS A 20 -2.21 46.57 18.54
N THR A 21 -3.32 45.99 18.07
CA THR A 21 -3.34 44.89 17.09
C THR A 21 -3.22 45.42 15.66
N HIS A 22 -2.32 44.87 14.85
CA HIS A 22 -2.39 45.03 13.40
C HIS A 22 -1.96 43.73 12.68
N ASN A 23 -2.94 42.97 12.21
CA ASN A 23 -2.73 41.97 11.16
C ASN A 23 -2.71 42.68 9.80
N PRO A 24 -1.88 42.23 8.86
CA PRO A 24 -2.13 42.32 7.42
C PRO A 24 -2.60 40.96 6.88
N GLU A 25 -3.63 40.96 6.04
CA GLU A 25 -4.18 39.77 5.39
C GLU A 25 -3.29 39.25 4.24
N PRO A 26 -3.40 37.97 3.85
CA PRO A 26 -2.68 37.42 2.70
C PRO A 26 -3.31 37.90 1.37
N PRO A 27 -2.50 38.16 0.32
CA PRO A 27 -3.04 38.58 -0.98
C PRO A 27 -3.75 37.43 -1.69
N GLN A 28 -5.06 37.58 -1.87
CA GLN A 28 -5.84 36.79 -2.84
C GLN A 28 -5.58 37.33 -4.25
N TYR A 29 -5.07 36.49 -5.16
CA TYR A 29 -5.46 36.36 -6.59
C TYR A 29 -4.36 35.63 -7.38
N VAL A 30 -4.61 34.36 -7.77
CA VAL A 30 -4.66 33.96 -9.19
C VAL A 30 -5.68 32.83 -9.29
N SER A 31 -6.79 33.07 -9.99
CA SER A 31 -7.76 32.05 -10.35
C SER A 31 -7.72 31.79 -11.85
N GLN A 32 -8.22 30.63 -12.27
CA GLN A 32 -8.50 30.22 -13.65
C GLN A 32 -7.30 29.87 -14.56
N MET A 33 -6.84 28.63 -14.45
CA MET A 33 -6.84 27.68 -15.60
C MET A 33 -6.50 26.28 -15.08
N PHE A 34 -7.46 25.35 -15.06
CA PHE A 34 -7.30 23.88 -15.19
C PHE A 34 -8.62 23.08 -15.05
N ILE A 35 -9.79 23.74 -14.97
CA ILE A 35 -11.11 23.07 -15.06
C ILE A 35 -11.52 22.93 -16.54
N ARG A 36 -10.84 22.06 -17.32
CA ARG A 36 -11.21 21.79 -18.73
C ARG A 36 -11.04 20.35 -19.25
N GLN A 37 -10.88 19.34 -18.38
CA GLN A 37 -10.64 17.94 -18.81
C GLN A 37 -11.62 16.88 -18.26
N TRP A 38 -12.81 17.26 -17.74
CA TRP A 38 -13.75 16.32 -17.11
C TRP A 38 -15.19 16.30 -17.67
N VAL A 39 -15.46 16.97 -18.80
CA VAL A 39 -16.84 17.13 -19.36
C VAL A 39 -17.03 16.41 -20.72
N LYS A 40 -16.35 15.28 -20.93
CA LYS A 40 -16.46 14.48 -22.18
C LYS A 40 -16.53 12.95 -22.01
N MET A 41 -16.98 12.46 -20.84
CA MET A 41 -17.29 11.03 -20.64
C MET A 41 -18.57 10.81 -19.83
N SER A 42 -19.70 11.35 -20.32
CA SER A 42 -21.00 11.24 -19.62
C SER A 42 -22.22 11.16 -20.56
N ALA A 43 -22.00 10.93 -21.86
CA ALA A 43 -23.04 11.07 -22.90
C ALA A 43 -23.20 9.81 -23.78
N LEU A 44 -23.02 8.61 -23.20
CA LEU A 44 -23.18 7.35 -23.95
C LEU A 44 -23.71 6.17 -23.10
N LEU A 45 -24.63 6.42 -22.16
CA LEU A 45 -25.21 5.34 -21.34
C LEU A 45 -26.60 5.66 -20.72
N LEU A 46 -27.41 6.50 -21.37
CA LEU A 46 -28.80 6.81 -20.95
C LEU A 46 -29.77 6.89 -22.15
N LEU A 47 -29.89 5.77 -22.87
CA LEU A 47 -31.10 5.40 -23.62
C LEU A 47 -31.37 3.91 -23.34
N CYS A 48 -32.64 3.49 -23.42
CA CYS A 48 -33.15 2.15 -23.05
C CYS A 48 -33.33 1.90 -21.53
N VAL A 49 -34.19 2.71 -20.90
CA VAL A 49 -35.14 2.20 -19.89
C VAL A 49 -36.49 2.00 -20.60
N TRP A 50 -37.37 1.17 -20.04
CA TRP A 50 -38.64 0.67 -20.62
C TRP A 50 -38.38 -0.41 -21.69
N THR A 51 -38.79 -1.68 -21.53
CA THR A 51 -40.05 -2.17 -20.94
C THR A 51 -39.93 -3.44 -20.06
N VAL A 52 -40.41 -3.33 -18.81
CA VAL A 52 -41.40 -4.24 -18.16
C VAL A 52 -41.32 -5.77 -18.43
N ALA A 53 -40.89 -6.53 -17.41
CA ALA A 53 -41.31 -7.92 -17.14
C ALA A 53 -42.69 -7.92 -16.40
N PRO A 54 -43.42 -9.04 -16.11
CA PRO A 54 -42.95 -10.44 -16.03
C PRO A 54 -43.98 -11.55 -16.43
N PHE A 55 -43.62 -12.81 -16.12
CA PHE A 55 -44.46 -14.00 -15.79
C PHE A 55 -44.81 -15.10 -16.82
N CYS A 56 -44.78 -16.32 -16.25
CA CYS A 56 -45.45 -17.59 -16.60
C CYS A 56 -44.94 -18.48 -17.75
N PHE A 57 -44.20 -19.51 -17.31
CA PHE A 57 -44.39 -20.93 -17.69
C PHE A 57 -45.77 -21.28 -18.29
N CYS A 58 -45.81 -22.03 -19.39
CA CYS A 58 -46.00 -23.50 -19.36
C CYS A 58 -45.93 -24.12 -20.77
N GLU A 59 -45.30 -25.29 -20.92
CA GLU A 59 -45.25 -26.03 -22.19
C GLU A 59 -46.51 -26.90 -22.42
N LYS A 60 -46.95 -27.02 -23.68
CA LYS A 60 -47.03 -28.30 -24.42
C LYS A 60 -47.66 -28.14 -25.80
N ALA A 61 -46.90 -28.51 -26.83
CA ALA A 61 -47.44 -28.92 -28.12
C ALA A 61 -47.37 -30.45 -28.24
N ARG A 62 -48.45 -31.09 -28.68
CA ARG A 62 -48.45 -32.50 -29.08
C ARG A 62 -49.46 -32.71 -30.20
N GLU A 63 -48.96 -33.07 -31.37
CA GLU A 63 -49.78 -33.38 -32.55
C GLU A 63 -50.65 -34.62 -32.33
N ARG A 64 -51.71 -34.75 -33.13
CA ARG A 64 -52.51 -35.98 -33.24
C ARG A 64 -52.53 -36.47 -34.68
N THR A 65 -52.32 -37.79 -34.79
CA THR A 65 -52.34 -38.60 -35.99
C THR A 65 -53.70 -38.63 -36.68
N ALA A 66 -53.70 -39.01 -37.95
CA ALA A 66 -54.89 -39.18 -38.77
C ALA A 66 -55.03 -40.61 -39.31
N ARG A 67 -56.31 -41.00 -39.47
CA ARG A 67 -56.84 -42.15 -40.25
C ARG A 67 -56.77 -43.54 -39.63
N GLN A 68 -57.66 -44.37 -40.17
CA GLN A 68 -58.50 -45.38 -39.52
C GLN A 68 -59.14 -46.21 -40.67
N ARG A 69 -59.82 -47.33 -40.33
CA ARG A 69 -60.60 -48.24 -41.21
C ARG A 69 -59.82 -49.39 -41.87
N ASP A 70 -60.40 -50.57 -42.15
CA ASP A 70 -61.81 -51.03 -42.04
C ASP A 70 -61.90 -52.57 -41.81
N ALA A 71 -63.14 -53.07 -41.68
CA ALA A 71 -63.50 -54.50 -41.79
C ALA A 71 -64.12 -54.78 -43.19
N ASP A 72 -64.81 -55.87 -43.56
CA ASP A 72 -65.48 -56.96 -42.83
C ASP A 72 -65.78 -58.14 -43.80
N PHE A 73 -66.63 -59.09 -43.37
CA PHE A 73 -67.69 -59.74 -44.17
C PHE A 73 -67.53 -61.22 -44.61
N THR A 74 -68.67 -61.85 -44.94
CA THR A 74 -69.04 -63.20 -44.46
C THR A 74 -69.78 -64.08 -45.50
N GLU A 75 -69.64 -65.42 -45.39
CA GLU A 75 -70.50 -66.54 -45.90
C GLU A 75 -70.89 -66.72 -47.41
N LYS A 76 -70.80 -67.97 -47.95
CA LYS A 76 -71.96 -68.89 -48.22
C LYS A 76 -71.67 -70.12 -49.14
N TYR A 77 -72.22 -71.28 -48.73
CA TYR A 77 -72.81 -72.41 -49.51
C TYR A 77 -71.98 -73.54 -50.19
N ASN A 78 -72.60 -74.74 -50.17
CA ASN A 78 -72.12 -76.05 -50.66
C ASN A 78 -72.79 -76.48 -52.00
N SER A 79 -72.06 -77.19 -52.87
CA SER A 79 -72.59 -78.28 -53.74
C SER A 79 -71.48 -79.06 -54.48
N CYS A 80 -71.64 -80.39 -54.53
CA CYS A 80 -70.93 -81.43 -55.32
C CYS A 80 -70.80 -81.14 -56.85
N LEU A 81 -69.97 -81.80 -57.70
CA LEU A 81 -68.98 -82.90 -57.62
C LEU A 81 -68.18 -82.98 -58.97
N GLN A 82 -66.84 -82.86 -59.05
CA GLN A 82 -66.02 -83.46 -60.15
C GLN A 82 -64.48 -83.37 -59.96
N GLY A 83 -63.75 -84.47 -60.24
CA GLY A 83 -62.32 -84.51 -60.64
C GLY A 83 -61.25 -84.29 -59.54
N PRO A 84 -60.26 -85.20 -59.36
CA PRO A 84 -59.27 -85.08 -58.27
C PRO A 84 -58.12 -84.10 -58.60
N PRO A 85 -57.93 -83.01 -57.83
CA PRO A 85 -56.75 -82.15 -57.93
C PRO A 85 -55.56 -82.74 -57.16
N GLY A 86 -54.35 -82.27 -57.48
CA GLY A 86 -53.11 -82.75 -56.86
C GLY A 86 -53.02 -82.48 -55.35
N MET A 87 -52.15 -83.22 -54.68
CA MET A 87 -51.91 -83.15 -53.22
C MET A 87 -51.72 -81.69 -52.76
N GLN A 88 -52.62 -81.20 -51.91
CA GLN A 88 -52.48 -79.88 -51.30
C GLN A 88 -51.22 -79.88 -50.41
N GLY A 89 -50.31 -78.94 -50.66
CA GLY A 89 -49.15 -78.73 -49.80
C GLY A 89 -49.60 -78.41 -48.38
N ARG A 90 -48.86 -78.89 -47.37
CA ARG A 90 -49.15 -78.59 -45.95
C ARG A 90 -49.27 -77.08 -45.75
N ASP A 91 -50.24 -76.68 -44.94
CA ASP A 91 -50.40 -75.29 -44.54
C ASP A 91 -49.07 -74.74 -43.99
N GLY A 92 -48.71 -73.53 -44.44
CA GLY A 92 -47.53 -72.85 -43.93
C GLY A 92 -47.72 -72.58 -42.42
N ASN A 93 -46.70 -72.90 -41.63
CA ASN A 93 -46.69 -72.56 -40.20
C ASN A 93 -47.00 -71.06 -40.03
N PRO A 94 -47.77 -70.65 -38.99
CA PRO A 94 -48.00 -69.24 -38.70
C PRO A 94 -46.69 -68.45 -38.67
N GLY A 95 -46.71 -67.25 -39.26
CA GLY A 95 -45.55 -66.37 -39.27
C GLY A 95 -45.04 -66.12 -37.85
N ILE A 96 -43.73 -66.20 -37.65
CA ILE A 96 -43.11 -65.98 -36.34
C ILE A 96 -43.48 -64.59 -35.81
N ASN A 97 -43.74 -64.48 -34.51
CA ASN A 97 -43.94 -63.20 -33.87
C ASN A 97 -42.73 -62.29 -34.13
N GLY A 98 -42.99 -61.02 -34.46
CA GLY A 98 -41.95 -60.03 -34.71
C GLY A 98 -40.99 -59.92 -33.53
N ILE A 99 -39.70 -59.83 -33.82
CA ILE A 99 -38.64 -59.74 -32.80
C ILE A 99 -38.91 -58.48 -31.93
N PRO A 100 -38.94 -58.59 -30.59
CA PRO A 100 -39.09 -57.43 -29.73
C PRO A 100 -38.04 -56.36 -30.02
N GLY A 101 -38.45 -55.10 -30.10
CA GLY A 101 -37.55 -53.99 -30.34
C GLY A 101 -36.44 -53.92 -29.29
N THR A 102 -35.20 -53.75 -29.72
CA THR A 102 -34.05 -53.64 -28.80
C THR A 102 -34.21 -52.45 -27.86
N PRO A 103 -33.84 -52.57 -26.57
CA PRO A 103 -33.87 -51.46 -25.63
C PRO A 103 -33.13 -50.22 -26.17
N GLY A 104 -33.67 -49.03 -25.85
CA GLY A 104 -33.06 -47.76 -26.25
C GLY A 104 -31.64 -47.61 -25.67
N ILE A 105 -30.75 -47.00 -26.45
CA ILE A 105 -29.36 -46.74 -26.04
C ILE A 105 -29.38 -45.80 -24.81
N PRO A 106 -28.63 -46.09 -23.74
CA PRO A 106 -28.50 -45.18 -22.60
C PRO A 106 -28.06 -43.77 -23.03
N GLY A 107 -28.55 -42.76 -22.31
CA GLY A 107 -28.13 -41.36 -22.52
C GLY A 107 -26.63 -41.19 -22.30
N ARG A 108 -26.01 -40.25 -23.01
CA ARG A 108 -24.59 -39.90 -22.80
C ARG A 108 -24.41 -39.24 -21.45
N ASP A 109 -23.30 -39.57 -20.78
CA ASP A 109 -22.88 -38.90 -19.55
C ASP A 109 -22.71 -37.38 -19.77
N GLY A 110 -23.04 -36.61 -18.75
CA GLY A 110 -22.86 -35.15 -18.75
C GLY A 110 -21.38 -34.76 -18.82
N MET A 111 -21.12 -33.57 -19.37
CA MET A 111 -19.76 -33.03 -19.43
C MET A 111 -19.21 -32.84 -18.00
N LYS A 112 -18.00 -33.36 -17.74
CA LYS A 112 -17.32 -33.16 -16.45
C LYS A 112 -17.02 -31.67 -16.29
N GLY A 113 -17.40 -31.10 -15.14
CA GLY A 113 -17.14 -29.70 -14.81
C GLY A 113 -15.64 -29.37 -14.80
N GLU A 114 -15.32 -28.11 -15.09
CA GLU A 114 -13.95 -27.62 -15.13
C GLU A 114 -13.27 -27.72 -13.75
N LYS A 115 -11.97 -28.01 -13.76
CA LYS A 115 -11.19 -28.09 -12.53
C LYS A 115 -10.89 -26.66 -12.05
N GLY A 116 -11.40 -26.30 -10.87
CA GLY A 116 -11.14 -24.98 -10.28
C GLY A 116 -9.64 -24.66 -10.19
N GLU A 117 -9.29 -23.44 -10.55
CA GLU A 117 -7.92 -22.94 -10.48
C GLU A 117 -7.46 -22.85 -9.02
N CYS A 118 -6.27 -23.37 -8.74
CA CYS A 118 -5.65 -23.20 -7.44
C CYS A 118 -5.05 -21.80 -7.34
N VAL A 119 -5.74 -20.91 -6.59
CA VAL A 119 -5.20 -19.61 -6.19
C VAL A 119 -3.90 -19.84 -5.43
N THR A 120 -2.77 -19.51 -6.08
CA THR A 120 -1.47 -19.46 -5.42
C THR A 120 -1.35 -18.14 -4.68
N GLU A 121 -1.88 -18.13 -3.45
CA GLU A 121 -1.57 -17.12 -2.44
C GLU A 121 -0.05 -16.96 -2.37
N ARG A 122 0.47 -15.85 -2.90
CA ARG A 122 1.88 -15.49 -2.72
C ARG A 122 2.03 -15.05 -1.27
N PHE A 123 2.40 -16.00 -0.41
CA PHE A 123 2.93 -15.70 0.91
C PHE A 123 4.22 -14.91 0.76
N GLU A 124 4.13 -13.58 0.65
CA GLU A 124 5.28 -12.71 0.89
C GLU A 124 5.78 -12.98 2.31
N GLU A 125 7.09 -13.20 2.45
CA GLU A 125 7.67 -13.47 3.76
C GLU A 125 7.38 -12.30 4.71
N PRO A 126 6.81 -12.55 5.90
CA PRO A 126 6.51 -11.50 6.88
C PRO A 126 7.73 -10.61 7.12
N TRP A 127 7.52 -9.28 7.15
CA TRP A 127 8.61 -8.33 7.33
C TRP A 127 9.35 -8.58 8.65
N LYS A 128 10.53 -9.20 8.57
CA LYS A 128 11.41 -9.40 9.72
C LYS A 128 12.08 -8.07 10.06
N PRO A 129 11.93 -7.55 11.30
CA PRO A 129 12.63 -6.34 11.72
C PRO A 129 14.14 -6.50 11.58
N ASN A 130 14.77 -5.56 10.88
CA ASN A 130 16.22 -5.44 10.79
C ASN A 130 16.60 -4.04 11.29
N PHE A 131 17.24 -3.97 12.44
CA PHE A 131 17.65 -2.71 13.05
C PHE A 131 18.99 -2.85 13.78
N LYS A 132 19.69 -1.73 13.93
CA LYS A 132 20.96 -1.64 14.65
C LYS A 132 21.02 -0.33 15.43
N GLN A 133 21.57 -0.37 16.64
CA GLN A 133 21.97 0.81 17.38
C GLN A 133 23.48 0.81 17.58
N CYS A 134 24.17 1.81 17.04
CA CYS A 134 25.51 2.17 17.50
C CYS A 134 25.39 3.22 18.62
N ALA A 135 26.25 3.09 19.63
CA ALA A 135 26.25 3.99 20.79
C ALA A 135 27.68 4.30 21.21
N TRP A 136 27.90 5.56 21.60
CA TRP A 136 29.19 6.08 22.04
C TRP A 136 29.02 6.75 23.40
N SER A 137 29.98 6.54 24.31
CA SER A 137 30.00 7.15 25.64
C SER A 137 30.29 8.66 25.61
N SER A 138 31.04 9.10 24.60
CA SER A 138 31.33 10.50 24.29
C SER A 138 31.70 10.61 22.80
N LEU A 139 31.22 11.65 22.12
CA LEU A 139 31.65 12.05 20.76
C LEU A 139 32.33 13.43 20.75
N ASN A 140 32.75 13.90 21.94
CA ASN A 140 33.26 15.25 22.15
C ASN A 140 34.72 15.43 21.68
N TYR A 141 34.94 15.27 20.37
CA TYR A 141 36.26 15.31 19.74
C TYR A 141 36.65 16.68 19.16
N GLY A 142 35.83 17.73 19.37
CA GLY A 142 36.09 19.07 18.82
C GLY A 142 35.94 19.16 17.30
N ILE A 143 35.08 18.32 16.71
CA ILE A 143 34.83 18.28 15.27
C ILE A 143 33.80 19.36 14.92
N ASP A 144 34.27 20.49 14.37
CA ASP A 144 33.41 21.56 13.82
C ASP A 144 32.87 21.21 12.43
N LEU A 145 33.66 20.49 11.63
CA LEU A 145 33.39 20.14 10.23
C LEU A 145 33.91 18.73 9.94
N GLY A 146 33.11 17.93 9.23
CA GLY A 146 33.46 16.58 8.82
C GLY A 146 32.67 15.48 9.53
N LYS A 147 33.17 14.25 9.40
CA LYS A 147 32.54 13.02 9.90
C LYS A 147 32.70 12.94 11.42
N ILE A 148 31.60 12.83 12.15
CA ILE A 148 31.61 12.70 13.61
C ILE A 148 31.73 11.22 14.01
N ALA A 149 30.91 10.37 13.40
CA ALA A 149 30.88 8.93 13.69
C ALA A 149 30.26 8.12 12.53
N GLU A 150 30.40 6.80 12.60
CA GLU A 150 29.92 5.85 11.59
C GLU A 150 29.33 4.60 12.22
N CYS A 151 28.28 4.06 11.60
CA CYS A 151 27.62 2.83 12.00
C CYS A 151 27.33 1.99 10.75
N THR A 152 28.23 1.07 10.39
CA THR A 152 28.00 0.11 9.30
C THR A 152 26.77 -0.76 9.58
N PHE A 153 25.87 -0.87 8.63
CA PHE A 153 24.61 -1.62 8.72
C PHE A 153 24.48 -2.61 7.56
N THR A 154 23.92 -3.79 7.81
CA THR A 154 23.64 -4.76 6.74
C THR A 154 22.19 -4.59 6.29
N LYS A 155 21.98 -3.94 5.15
CA LYS A 155 20.67 -3.77 4.52
C LYS A 155 20.34 -5.03 3.71
N LEU A 156 19.17 -5.61 3.96
CA LEU A 156 18.78 -6.92 3.41
C LEU A 156 18.12 -6.82 2.05
N LYS A 157 17.29 -5.79 1.82
CA LYS A 157 16.53 -5.60 0.58
C LYS A 157 16.92 -4.28 -0.09
N SER A 158 17.04 -4.30 -1.42
CA SER A 158 17.25 -3.06 -2.21
C SER A 158 15.96 -2.27 -2.35
N ASP A 159 14.81 -2.95 -2.34
CA ASP A 159 13.49 -2.32 -2.32
C ASP A 159 12.95 -2.23 -0.89
N SER A 160 13.63 -1.41 -0.10
CA SER A 160 13.26 -1.04 1.27
C SER A 160 13.92 0.30 1.60
N ALA A 161 13.44 1.01 2.60
CA ALA A 161 14.03 2.27 3.05
C ALA A 161 14.91 2.06 4.30
N LEU A 162 15.81 3.01 4.59
CA LEU A 162 16.53 3.08 5.87
C LEU A 162 16.04 4.30 6.65
N ARG A 163 15.37 4.08 7.78
CA ARG A 163 15.14 5.14 8.77
C ARG A 163 16.39 5.26 9.63
N VAL A 164 16.91 6.47 9.76
CA VAL A 164 18.10 6.77 10.57
C VAL A 164 17.76 7.85 11.58
N LEU A 165 18.23 7.67 12.81
CA LEU A 165 18.06 8.61 13.92
C LEU A 165 19.38 8.76 14.66
N PHE A 166 19.93 9.97 14.67
CA PHE A 166 20.94 10.39 15.64
C PHE A 166 20.25 10.96 16.87
N SER A 167 20.73 10.62 18.06
CA SER A 167 20.34 11.25 19.32
C SER A 167 21.58 11.50 20.17
N GLY A 168 21.82 12.77 20.50
CA GLY A 168 22.98 13.18 21.30
C GLY A 168 23.00 14.68 21.55
N SER A 169 23.88 15.12 22.45
CA SER A 169 24.09 16.54 22.73
C SER A 169 24.62 17.26 21.48
N LEU A 170 23.91 18.27 20.98
CA LEU A 170 24.38 19.21 19.97
C LEU A 170 24.51 20.60 20.58
N ARG A 171 25.48 21.38 20.08
CA ARG A 171 25.65 22.79 20.41
C ARG A 171 26.27 23.53 19.23
N LEU A 172 25.71 24.68 18.91
CA LEU A 172 26.35 25.73 18.12
C LEU A 172 26.70 26.91 19.04
N LYS A 173 27.80 27.61 18.77
CA LYS A 173 28.22 28.84 19.45
C LYS A 173 28.86 29.79 18.45
N CYS A 174 28.58 31.08 18.57
CA CYS A 174 29.21 32.11 17.76
C CYS A 174 29.13 33.50 18.42
N LYS A 175 29.92 34.45 17.88
CA LYS A 175 29.97 35.85 18.33
C LYS A 175 29.07 36.77 17.51
N SER A 176 28.78 36.38 16.28
CA SER A 176 27.81 36.97 15.35
C SER A 176 26.87 35.87 14.90
N ALA A 177 25.75 36.21 14.25
CA ALA A 177 24.87 35.21 13.65
C ALA A 177 25.64 34.14 12.84
N CYS A 178 25.39 32.87 13.14
CA CYS A 178 26.00 31.72 12.50
C CYS A 178 25.03 30.56 12.30
N CYS A 179 25.44 29.57 11.50
CA CYS A 179 24.67 28.37 11.22
C CYS A 179 25.59 27.17 11.06
N GLN A 180 25.12 26.01 11.53
CA GLN A 180 25.77 24.72 11.29
C GLN A 180 24.73 23.62 11.05
N ARG A 181 25.09 22.66 10.22
CA ARG A 181 24.24 21.58 9.69
C ARG A 181 24.76 20.23 10.17
N TRP A 182 23.92 19.41 10.80
CA TRP A 182 24.23 18.00 11.08
C TRP A 182 23.43 17.10 10.15
N TYR A 183 24.08 16.14 9.49
CA TYR A 183 23.44 15.39 8.40
C TYR A 183 23.97 13.96 8.27
N PHE A 184 23.15 13.09 7.66
CA PHE A 184 23.51 11.70 7.39
C PHE A 184 24.05 11.47 5.98
N THR A 185 25.01 10.54 5.88
CA THR A 185 25.48 9.96 4.62
C THR A 185 25.36 8.45 4.63
N PHE A 186 25.11 7.85 3.46
CA PHE A 186 25.11 6.43 3.20
C PHE A 186 26.23 6.13 2.20
N ASN A 187 27.22 5.32 2.59
CA ASN A 187 28.43 5.07 1.79
C ASN A 187 29.17 6.35 1.36
N GLY A 188 29.16 7.37 2.23
CA GLY A 188 29.79 8.67 1.98
C GLY A 188 28.98 9.66 1.12
N ALA A 189 27.86 9.25 0.53
CA ALA A 189 26.94 10.13 -0.19
C ALA A 189 25.77 10.59 0.70
N GLU A 190 25.32 11.83 0.56
CA GLU A 190 24.09 12.28 1.21
C GLU A 190 22.85 11.57 0.65
N CYS A 191 21.76 11.53 1.41
CA CYS A 191 20.51 10.95 0.92
C CYS A 191 19.95 11.76 -0.26
N SER A 192 19.62 11.09 -1.36
CA SER A 192 19.04 11.70 -2.57
C SER A 192 17.53 11.51 -2.70
N GLY A 193 16.92 10.64 -1.90
CA GLY A 193 15.49 10.28 -2.00
C GLY A 193 14.86 10.09 -0.62
N PRO A 194 13.86 10.90 -0.22
CA PRO A 194 13.29 12.02 -0.97
C PRO A 194 14.17 13.28 -0.98
N LEU A 195 14.96 13.51 0.08
CA LEU A 195 15.82 14.68 0.30
C LEU A 195 16.97 14.31 1.28
N PRO A 196 18.02 15.14 1.41
CA PRO A 196 19.03 14.98 2.45
C PRO A 196 18.41 14.93 3.86
N ILE A 197 18.97 14.08 4.72
CA ILE A 197 18.52 13.93 6.11
C ILE A 197 19.41 14.78 7.00
N GLU A 198 18.87 15.88 7.51
CA GLU A 198 19.63 16.90 8.22
C GLU A 198 18.85 17.62 9.32
N SER A 199 19.61 18.26 10.20
CA SER A 199 19.13 19.17 11.23
C SER A 199 20.02 20.40 11.19
N ILE A 200 19.42 21.55 10.90
CA ILE A 200 20.12 22.83 10.76
C ILE A 200 19.86 23.67 12.01
N ILE A 201 20.93 24.16 12.63
CA ILE A 201 20.85 25.08 13.76
C ILE A 201 21.35 26.44 13.28
N TYR A 202 20.45 27.42 13.24
CA TYR A 202 20.80 28.84 13.19
C TYR A 202 20.93 29.35 14.62
N LEU A 203 21.90 30.23 14.86
CA LEU A 203 22.11 30.88 16.15
C LEU A 203 22.53 32.33 15.93
N ASP A 204 21.75 33.26 16.45
CA ASP A 204 22.21 34.64 16.61
C ASP A 204 23.07 34.79 17.87
N GLN A 205 23.85 35.85 17.92
CA GLN A 205 24.67 36.22 19.08
C GLN A 205 23.82 36.35 20.36
N GLY A 206 24.46 36.17 21.53
CA GLY A 206 23.81 36.48 22.80
C GLY A 206 23.64 38.00 22.97
N SER A 207 23.34 38.48 24.18
CA SER A 207 23.29 39.93 24.44
C SER A 207 24.61 40.59 24.03
N PRO A 208 24.60 41.51 23.04
CA PRO A 208 25.79 42.26 22.64
C PRO A 208 26.25 43.21 23.75
N GLU A 209 25.31 43.77 24.51
CA GLU A 209 25.56 44.69 25.63
C GLU A 209 26.37 44.01 26.74
N LEU A 210 26.15 42.72 26.95
CA LEU A 210 26.84 41.90 27.96
C LEU A 210 28.02 41.11 27.37
N ASN A 211 28.37 41.30 26.08
CA ASN A 211 29.40 40.55 25.35
C ASN A 211 29.27 39.02 25.55
N SER A 212 28.03 38.53 25.47
CA SER A 212 27.67 37.15 25.83
C SER A 212 27.37 36.29 24.60
N THR A 213 27.66 34.99 24.69
CA THR A 213 27.35 34.01 23.63
C THR A 213 26.48 32.91 24.19
N ILE A 214 25.43 32.53 23.47
CA ILE A 214 24.62 31.35 23.81
C ILE A 214 25.51 30.10 23.70
N ASN A 215 25.55 29.28 24.76
CA ASN A 215 26.40 28.09 24.85
C ASN A 215 25.59 26.92 25.48
N ILE A 216 24.46 26.59 24.86
CA ILE A 216 23.55 25.55 25.34
C ILE A 216 23.86 24.23 24.65
N HIS A 217 24.38 23.27 25.40
CA HIS A 217 24.46 21.87 24.99
C HIS A 217 23.10 21.21 25.25
N ARG A 218 22.42 20.76 24.20
CA ARG A 218 21.07 20.17 24.28
C ARG A 218 21.04 18.85 23.54
N THR A 219 20.43 17.82 24.13
CA THR A 219 20.11 16.60 23.40
C THR A 219 19.15 16.92 22.28
N SER A 220 19.60 16.74 21.05
CA SER A 220 18.85 16.97 19.82
C SER A 220 18.81 15.70 18.99
N THR A 221 17.90 15.65 18.03
CA THR A 221 17.82 14.58 17.03
C THR A 221 18.16 15.08 15.64
N VAL A 222 18.70 14.17 14.83
CA VAL A 222 18.74 14.27 13.37
C VAL A 222 18.06 13.00 12.90
N GLU A 223 16.98 13.09 12.14
CA GLU A 223 16.17 11.92 11.80
C GLU A 223 15.59 12.05 10.40
N GLY A 224 15.48 10.92 9.68
CA GLY A 224 14.77 10.85 8.43
C GLY A 224 14.73 9.45 7.84
N LEU A 225 14.13 9.34 6.67
CA LEU A 225 14.01 8.12 5.88
C LEU A 225 14.81 8.30 4.58
N CYS A 226 15.65 7.33 4.23
CA CYS A 226 16.38 7.32 2.97
C CYS A 226 16.01 6.14 2.08
N GLU A 227 15.69 6.43 0.84
CA GLU A 227 15.39 5.47 -0.22
C GLU A 227 16.55 5.36 -1.23
N GLY A 228 16.49 4.39 -2.14
CA GLY A 228 17.48 4.19 -3.21
C GLY A 228 18.81 3.59 -2.78
N VAL A 229 19.04 3.42 -1.47
CA VAL A 229 20.21 2.68 -0.94
C VAL A 229 20.09 1.20 -1.32
N THR A 230 21.13 0.62 -1.93
CA THR A 230 21.16 -0.80 -2.34
C THR A 230 21.35 -1.73 -1.14
N ALA A 231 20.85 -2.97 -1.23
CA ALA A 231 21.19 -4.04 -0.28
C ALA A 231 22.70 -4.29 -0.20
N GLY A 232 23.16 -4.78 0.96
CA GLY A 232 24.57 -5.03 1.26
C GLY A 232 25.03 -4.34 2.54
N LEU A 233 26.34 -4.18 2.69
CA LEU A 233 26.91 -3.33 3.74
C LEU A 233 26.72 -1.86 3.36
N VAL A 234 26.18 -1.08 4.30
CA VAL A 234 25.91 0.34 4.17
C VAL A 234 26.58 1.07 5.32
N ASP A 235 27.53 1.93 5.00
CA ASP A 235 28.23 2.78 5.96
C ASP A 235 27.41 4.04 6.23
N VAL A 236 26.67 4.05 7.35
CA VAL A 236 25.83 5.17 7.78
C VAL A 236 26.65 6.11 8.65
N GLY A 237 27.06 7.24 8.09
CA GLY A 237 27.85 8.27 8.75
C GLY A 237 26.99 9.44 9.23
N ILE A 238 27.27 9.97 10.42
CA ILE A 238 26.74 11.25 10.92
C ILE A 238 27.84 12.32 10.83
N TRP A 239 27.52 13.45 10.22
CA TRP A 239 28.45 14.52 9.86
C TRP A 239 28.00 15.86 10.42
N VAL A 240 28.93 16.81 10.49
CA VAL A 240 28.67 18.24 10.66
C VAL A 240 29.28 19.03 9.51
N GLY A 241 28.56 20.03 9.01
CA GLY A 241 28.90 20.81 7.82
C GLY A 241 28.39 22.24 7.89
N THR A 242 28.78 23.02 6.88
CA THR A 242 28.34 24.42 6.70
C THR A 242 26.90 24.49 6.16
N CYS A 243 26.19 25.56 6.52
CA CYS A 243 24.95 25.94 5.85
C CYS A 243 25.24 26.72 4.56
N ALA A 244 24.30 26.75 3.62
CA ALA A 244 24.36 27.67 2.48
C ALA A 244 24.27 29.13 2.98
N ASP A 245 25.07 30.01 2.37
CA ASP A 245 25.02 31.48 2.50
C ASP A 245 25.04 32.04 3.94
N TYR A 246 25.65 31.33 4.89
CA TYR A 246 25.67 31.73 6.30
C TYR A 246 27.03 31.49 6.98
N PRO A 247 27.49 32.38 7.89
CA PRO A 247 28.74 32.16 8.62
C PRO A 247 28.74 30.89 9.47
N ARG A 248 29.86 30.16 9.50
CA ARG A 248 30.03 28.99 10.37
C ARG A 248 30.22 29.38 11.83
N GLY A 249 29.82 28.50 12.75
CA GLY A 249 30.09 28.65 14.19
C GLY A 249 31.19 27.70 14.71
N ASP A 250 31.28 27.68 16.04
CA ASP A 250 31.96 26.69 16.89
C ASP A 250 30.90 25.63 17.26
N ALA A 251 31.03 24.43 16.70
CA ALA A 251 30.06 23.35 16.76
C ALA A 251 30.57 22.21 17.66
N SER A 252 29.66 21.53 18.36
CA SER A 252 30.02 20.43 19.25
C SER A 252 28.95 19.36 19.25
N THR A 253 29.40 18.11 19.36
CA THR A 253 28.56 16.92 19.42
C THR A 253 29.00 16.03 20.59
N GLY A 254 28.05 15.46 21.32
CA GLY A 254 28.31 14.50 22.40
C GLY A 254 28.95 15.06 23.67
N TRP A 255 28.86 16.38 23.92
CA TRP A 255 29.47 17.02 25.10
C TRP A 255 29.01 16.39 26.42
N ASN A 256 29.93 15.69 27.11
CA ASN A 256 29.71 14.98 28.36
C ASN A 256 28.44 14.11 28.38
N SER A 257 28.12 13.51 27.24
CA SER A 257 26.85 12.80 27.02
C SER A 257 27.04 11.62 26.07
N VAL A 258 26.31 10.54 26.33
CA VAL A 258 26.15 9.46 25.36
C VAL A 258 25.53 9.97 24.06
N SER A 259 25.93 9.40 22.94
CA SER A 259 25.32 9.63 21.62
C SER A 259 24.95 8.30 20.98
N ARG A 260 23.91 8.26 20.16
CA ARG A 260 23.40 7.06 19.50
C ARG A 260 23.06 7.34 18.04
N VAL A 261 23.30 6.34 17.20
CA VAL A 261 22.73 6.24 15.85
C VAL A 261 21.91 4.95 15.82
N ILE A 262 20.61 5.09 15.57
CA ILE A 262 19.68 3.99 15.35
C ILE A 262 19.39 3.92 13.85
N ILE A 263 19.44 2.73 13.28
CA ILE A 263 19.19 2.43 11.87
C ILE A 263 18.13 1.34 11.83
N GLU A 264 17.03 1.56 11.12
CA GLU A 264 15.94 0.62 10.94
C GLU A 264 15.69 0.43 9.44
N GLU A 265 15.67 -0.80 8.97
CA GLU A 265 15.20 -1.12 7.63
C GLU A 265 13.68 -1.26 7.65
N LEU A 266 13.00 -0.52 6.77
CA LEU A 266 11.54 -0.47 6.67
C LEU A 266 11.09 -0.92 5.27
N PRO A 267 9.94 -1.63 5.14
CA PRO A 267 9.33 -1.85 3.83
C PRO A 267 8.94 -0.51 3.19
N LYS A 268 8.78 -0.51 1.87
CA LYS A 268 8.06 0.55 1.15
C LYS A 268 6.58 0.19 1.03
#